data_AF-A0A1T4L2A6-F1
#
_entry.id   AF-A0A1T4L2A6-F1
#
_cell.length_a   1.000
_cell.length_b   1.000
_cell.length_c   1.000
_cell.angle_alpha   90.00
_cell.angle_beta   90.00
_cell.angle_gamma   90.00
#
_symmetry.space_group_name_H-M   'P 1'
#
loop_
_entity.id
_entity.type
_entity.pdbx_description
1 polymer ?
#
loop_
_entity_poly.entity_id
_entity_poly.type
_entity_poly.pdbx_seq_one_letter_code
_entity_poly.pdbx_strand_id
1 'polypeptide(L)'
;MTKIIMIFIDGLGLGQNSSKFNPLVAANTPGLNRILGGFDLTKEIGNHNSEIATLIPTDASLGVDGLPQSATGQTAIFTGVNAAQKLGRHISGFPTPTLQKIIKEESIFKKINKMGLKTHFINTYTNDYFEKTRYHSATTLAAMAGGVRFNNVENLLSGESLYHDLTQQILINKGYDLPKVTPRESASRLVNATKEYDFILFEYFRSDIVGHKQDLEESIQVIEDLDEFLLNLFKRLDWNTTLLVLTSDHGNIEDISSKTHTKNRVPTILIGDFKEEIRKSIFDLTDLAPMIVDSFKSM
;
A
#
# COMPACT_ATOMS: atom_id res chain seq x y z
N MET A 1 -18.78 -0.71 14.10
CA MET A 1 -18.70 -0.26 12.69
C MET A 1 -17.30 -0.55 12.22
N THR A 2 -17.16 -1.34 11.17
CA THR A 2 -15.86 -1.81 10.68
C THR A 2 -15.02 -0.66 10.14
N LYS A 3 -13.74 -0.66 10.51
CA LYS A 3 -12.71 0.24 9.97
C LYS A 3 -11.83 -0.55 9.01
N ILE A 4 -11.61 -0.03 7.81
CA ILE A 4 -10.71 -0.65 6.83
C ILE A 4 -9.51 0.25 6.61
N ILE A 5 -8.32 -0.29 6.85
CA ILE A 5 -7.05 0.35 6.57
C ILE A 5 -6.42 -0.37 5.39
N MET A 6 -6.06 0.38 4.36
CA MET A 6 -5.29 -0.11 3.24
C MET A 6 -3.88 0.48 3.30
N ILE A 7 -2.87 -0.38 3.36
CA ILE A 7 -1.46 -0.01 3.22
C ILE A 7 -1.02 -0.48 1.84
N PHE A 8 -0.82 0.48 0.94
CA PHE A 8 -0.28 0.22 -0.39
C PHE A 8 1.23 0.48 -0.38
N ILE A 9 2.02 -0.55 -0.66
CA ILE A 9 3.48 -0.49 -0.72
C ILE A 9 3.90 -0.59 -2.19
N ASP A 10 4.54 0.44 -2.72
CA ASP A 10 4.99 0.48 -4.12
C ASP A 10 6.22 -0.42 -4.30
N GLY A 11 6.19 -1.33 -5.28
CA GLY A 11 7.35 -2.18 -5.61
C GLY A 11 7.73 -3.23 -4.55
N LEU A 12 6.76 -3.95 -3.99
CA LEU A 12 6.97 -5.08 -3.07
C LEU A 12 6.43 -6.40 -3.64
N GLY A 13 7.33 -7.30 -4.02
CA GLY A 13 6.98 -8.65 -4.49
C GLY A 13 7.33 -9.75 -3.48
N LEU A 14 6.92 -10.97 -3.78
CA LEU A 14 7.32 -12.18 -3.07
C LEU A 14 8.57 -12.76 -3.73
N GLY A 15 9.73 -12.44 -3.17
CA GLY A 15 11.06 -12.84 -3.68
C GLY A 15 11.53 -14.18 -3.14
N GLN A 16 12.69 -14.66 -3.58
CA GLN A 16 13.26 -15.91 -3.06
C GLN A 16 13.67 -15.76 -1.60
N ASN A 17 13.62 -16.86 -0.84
CA ASN A 17 14.19 -16.88 0.50
C ASN A 17 15.73 -16.87 0.47
N SER A 18 16.32 -15.68 0.31
CA SER A 18 17.76 -15.46 0.31
C SER A 18 18.15 -14.09 0.86
N SER A 19 18.81 -14.07 2.02
CA SER A 19 19.35 -12.84 2.63
C SER A 19 20.45 -12.16 1.81
N LYS A 20 20.97 -12.82 0.75
CA LYS A 20 21.98 -12.23 -0.13
C LYS A 20 21.42 -11.10 -1.01
N PHE A 21 20.15 -11.19 -1.41
CA PHE A 21 19.55 -10.26 -2.36
C PHE A 21 18.08 -9.92 -2.08
N ASN A 22 17.43 -10.58 -1.12
CA ASN A 22 16.09 -10.24 -0.67
C ASN A 22 16.16 -9.51 0.69
N PRO A 23 15.96 -8.18 0.73
CA PRO A 23 15.93 -7.40 1.96
C PRO A 23 14.89 -7.85 2.97
N LEU A 24 13.76 -8.46 2.54
CA LEU A 24 12.74 -9.00 3.46
C LEU A 24 13.28 -10.15 4.32
N VAL A 25 14.29 -10.87 3.82
CA VAL A 25 14.95 -11.99 4.52
C VAL A 25 16.18 -11.51 5.29
N ALA A 26 16.86 -10.48 4.77
CA ALA A 26 18.06 -9.93 5.40
C ALA A 26 17.75 -9.03 6.62
N ALA A 27 16.60 -8.34 6.59
CA ALA A 27 16.17 -7.41 7.64
C ALA A 27 15.65 -8.12 8.89
N ASN A 28 15.76 -7.46 10.05
CA ASN A 28 15.14 -7.93 11.28
C ASN A 28 13.66 -7.52 11.31
N THR A 29 12.75 -8.47 11.06
CA THR A 29 11.31 -8.21 10.87
C THR A 29 10.40 -8.89 11.91
N PRO A 30 10.51 -8.56 13.22
CA PRO A 30 9.69 -9.17 14.27
C PRO A 30 8.18 -8.92 14.10
N GLY A 31 7.78 -7.83 13.44
CA GLY A 31 6.39 -7.52 13.08
C GLY A 31 5.81 -8.52 12.09
N LEU A 32 6.45 -8.67 10.93
CA LEU A 32 6.07 -9.62 9.89
C LEU A 32 6.15 -11.05 10.43
N ASN A 33 7.18 -11.40 11.19
CA ASN A 33 7.27 -12.70 11.86
C ASN A 33 6.07 -12.97 12.75
N ARG A 34 5.62 -11.98 13.53
CA ARG A 34 4.41 -12.14 14.36
C ARG A 34 3.16 -12.27 13.50
N ILE A 35 3.00 -11.43 12.48
CA ILE A 35 1.84 -11.42 11.58
C ILE A 35 1.71 -12.73 10.82
N LEU A 36 2.82 -13.28 10.33
CA LEU A 36 2.87 -14.49 9.51
C LEU A 36 3.08 -15.76 10.33
N GLY A 37 3.14 -15.69 11.66
CA GLY A 37 3.31 -16.89 12.49
C GLY A 37 4.68 -17.55 12.38
N GLY A 38 5.74 -16.74 12.20
CA GLY A 38 7.14 -17.16 12.18
C GLY A 38 7.68 -17.53 10.78
N PHE A 39 6.93 -17.25 9.72
CA PHE A 39 7.35 -17.50 8.34
C PHE A 39 7.81 -16.23 7.64
N ASP A 40 8.87 -16.33 6.83
CA ASP A 40 9.39 -15.23 6.02
C ASP A 40 8.43 -14.84 4.88
N LEU A 41 8.28 -13.54 4.63
CA LEU A 41 7.47 -13.02 3.52
C LEU A 41 8.19 -13.20 2.18
N THR A 42 8.07 -14.40 1.62
CA THR A 42 8.82 -14.86 0.43
C THR A 42 7.89 -15.56 -0.58
N LYS A 43 8.40 -15.99 -1.74
CA LYS A 43 7.60 -16.78 -2.67
C LYS A 43 7.29 -18.19 -2.14
N GLU A 44 8.16 -18.72 -1.28
CA GLU A 44 8.10 -20.09 -0.78
C GLU A 44 6.95 -20.30 0.21
N ILE A 45 6.52 -19.26 0.95
CA ILE A 45 5.40 -19.35 1.90
C ILE A 45 4.05 -19.58 1.18
N GLY A 46 3.91 -19.12 -0.07
CA GLY A 46 2.69 -19.31 -0.85
C GLY A 46 1.44 -18.71 -0.20
N ASN A 47 0.29 -19.36 -0.40
CA ASN A 47 -0.93 -19.03 0.34
C ASN A 47 -0.77 -19.49 1.79
N HIS A 48 -0.95 -18.58 2.74
CA HIS A 48 -0.67 -18.87 4.15
C HIS A 48 -1.69 -18.24 5.09
N ASN A 49 -2.00 -18.96 6.16
CA ASN A 49 -2.87 -18.51 7.23
C ASN A 49 -2.13 -18.63 8.56
N SER A 50 -2.01 -17.53 9.29
CA SER A 50 -1.67 -17.51 10.70
C SER A 50 -2.94 -17.36 11.54
N GLU A 51 -2.80 -17.34 12.87
CA GLU A 51 -3.92 -17.04 13.78
C GLU A 51 -4.57 -15.68 13.45
N ILE A 52 -3.77 -14.70 13.06
CA ILE A 52 -4.19 -13.30 12.95
C ILE A 52 -4.28 -12.79 11.52
N ALA A 53 -3.59 -13.42 10.57
CA ALA A 53 -3.48 -12.92 9.20
C ALA A 53 -3.61 -14.01 8.12
N THR A 54 -4.02 -13.58 6.94
CA THR A 54 -4.05 -14.39 5.71
C THR A 54 -3.18 -13.70 4.66
N LEU A 55 -2.19 -14.43 4.14
CA LEU A 55 -1.36 -14.02 3.00
C LEU A 55 -1.86 -14.72 1.73
N ILE A 56 -2.06 -13.91 0.70
CA ILE A 56 -2.47 -14.34 -0.63
C ILE A 56 -1.42 -13.79 -1.62
N PRO A 57 -0.66 -14.66 -2.30
CA PRO A 57 0.16 -14.26 -3.43
C PRO A 57 -0.74 -13.82 -4.59
N THR A 58 -0.82 -12.52 -4.83
CA THR A 58 -1.71 -11.90 -5.83
C THR A 58 -0.98 -11.68 -7.15
N ASP A 59 -1.64 -11.97 -8.26
CA ASP A 59 -1.06 -11.79 -9.60
C ASP A 59 -1.05 -10.31 -10.02
N ALA A 60 0.15 -9.75 -10.16
CA ALA A 60 0.37 -8.39 -10.65
C ALA A 60 0.45 -8.30 -12.18
N SER A 61 0.58 -9.45 -12.88
CA SER A 61 0.70 -9.48 -14.34
C SER A 61 -0.63 -9.24 -15.05
N LEU A 62 -1.76 -9.46 -14.35
CA LEU A 62 -3.12 -9.24 -14.85
C LEU A 62 -3.43 -10.01 -16.14
N GLY A 63 -2.72 -11.12 -16.37
CA GLY A 63 -2.82 -11.91 -17.61
C GLY A 63 -2.32 -11.18 -18.87
N VAL A 64 -1.50 -10.13 -18.72
CA VAL A 64 -0.98 -9.32 -19.83
C VAL A 64 0.54 -9.43 -19.91
N ASP A 65 1.05 -9.65 -21.13
CA ASP A 65 2.47 -9.74 -21.39
C ASP A 65 3.24 -8.46 -21.00
N GLY A 66 4.47 -8.66 -20.51
CA GLY A 66 5.34 -7.60 -20.02
C GLY A 66 5.61 -7.72 -18.53
N LEU A 67 6.30 -6.72 -17.99
CA LEU A 67 6.46 -6.57 -16.54
C LEU A 67 5.27 -5.78 -16.00
N PRO A 68 4.71 -6.14 -14.83
CA PRO A 68 3.79 -5.28 -14.09
C PRO A 68 4.36 -3.87 -13.91
N GLN A 69 3.51 -2.85 -14.04
CA GLN A 69 3.91 -1.44 -13.97
C GLN A 69 2.89 -0.60 -13.21
N SER A 70 3.37 0.49 -12.60
CA SER A 70 2.62 1.23 -11.59
C SER A 70 1.33 1.86 -12.10
N ALA A 71 1.32 2.51 -13.27
CA ALA A 71 0.12 3.20 -13.74
C ALA A 71 -1.06 2.22 -13.96
N THR A 72 -0.80 1.07 -14.58
CA THR A 72 -1.83 0.04 -14.81
C THR A 72 -2.12 -0.77 -13.56
N GLY A 73 -1.11 -1.17 -12.79
CA GLY A 73 -1.26 -1.95 -11.56
C GLY A 73 -2.07 -1.19 -10.52
N GLN A 74 -1.67 0.05 -10.19
CA GLN A 74 -2.41 0.89 -9.26
C GLN A 74 -3.82 1.21 -9.75
N THR A 75 -4.02 1.44 -11.06
CA THR A 75 -5.39 1.62 -11.59
C THR A 75 -6.24 0.39 -11.31
N ALA A 76 -5.71 -0.83 -11.52
CA ALA A 76 -6.44 -2.05 -11.21
C ALA A 76 -6.80 -2.16 -9.73
N ILE A 77 -5.82 -1.92 -8.85
CA ILE A 77 -6.01 -1.94 -7.39
C ILE A 77 -7.14 -1.01 -6.95
N PHE A 78 -7.16 0.25 -7.42
CA PHE A 78 -8.06 1.27 -6.89
C PHE A 78 -9.41 1.37 -7.61
N THR A 79 -9.64 0.55 -8.64
CA THR A 79 -10.88 0.61 -9.44
C THR A 79 -11.55 -0.75 -9.61
N GLY A 80 -10.79 -1.84 -9.53
CA GLY A 80 -11.21 -3.19 -9.89
C GLY A 80 -11.26 -3.44 -11.39
N VAL A 81 -10.72 -2.53 -12.22
CA VAL A 81 -10.70 -2.68 -13.68
C VAL A 81 -9.33 -3.18 -14.12
N ASN A 82 -9.27 -4.23 -14.94
CA ASN A 82 -8.03 -4.69 -15.56
C ASN A 82 -7.50 -3.67 -16.59
N ALA A 83 -6.76 -2.67 -16.07
CA ALA A 83 -6.24 -1.54 -16.84
C ALA A 83 -5.21 -1.97 -17.89
N ALA A 84 -4.34 -2.93 -17.55
CA ALA A 84 -3.36 -3.48 -18.48
C ALA A 84 -4.07 -4.14 -19.68
N GLN A 85 -5.10 -4.94 -19.42
CA GLN A 85 -5.88 -5.58 -20.49
C GLN A 85 -6.64 -4.55 -21.33
N LYS A 86 -7.20 -3.50 -20.71
CA LYS A 86 -7.86 -2.41 -21.45
C LYS A 86 -6.92 -1.64 -22.37
N LEU A 87 -5.64 -1.53 -22.04
CA LEU A 87 -4.64 -0.88 -22.88
C LEU A 87 -3.85 -1.87 -23.76
N GLY A 88 -4.05 -3.18 -23.58
CA GLY A 88 -3.29 -4.24 -24.24
C GLY A 88 -1.82 -4.34 -23.81
N ARG A 89 -1.41 -3.62 -22.76
CA ARG A 89 -0.04 -3.59 -22.23
C ARG A 89 0.02 -2.93 -20.85
N HIS A 90 1.09 -3.20 -20.12
CA HIS A 90 1.45 -2.47 -18.89
C HIS A 90 1.97 -1.06 -19.18
N ILE A 91 1.66 -0.10 -18.29
CA ILE A 91 2.11 1.30 -18.38
C ILE A 91 2.80 1.71 -17.07
N SER A 92 3.99 2.29 -17.18
CA SER A 92 4.75 2.85 -16.06
C SER A 92 4.45 4.32 -15.81
N GLY A 93 4.81 4.81 -14.63
CA GLY A 93 4.68 6.23 -14.28
C GLY A 93 3.22 6.66 -14.03
N PHE A 94 2.81 7.77 -14.64
CA PHE A 94 1.49 8.36 -14.39
C PHE A 94 0.37 7.78 -15.26
N PRO A 95 -0.88 7.69 -14.74
CA PRO A 95 -2.03 7.28 -15.52
C PRO A 95 -2.23 8.09 -16.81
N THR A 96 -2.42 7.38 -17.93
CA THR A 96 -2.79 7.96 -19.23
C THR A 96 -4.21 8.54 -19.19
N PRO A 97 -4.64 9.35 -20.18
CA PRO A 97 -6.01 9.89 -20.21
C PRO A 97 -7.11 8.80 -20.11
N THR A 98 -6.87 7.64 -20.72
CA THR A 98 -7.77 6.48 -20.60
C THR A 98 -7.86 5.97 -19.16
N LEU A 99 -6.72 5.82 -18.49
CA LEU A 99 -6.68 5.37 -17.10
C LEU A 99 -7.28 6.41 -16.15
N GLN A 100 -7.02 7.70 -16.38
CA GLN A 100 -7.63 8.79 -15.62
C GLN A 100 -9.16 8.75 -15.70
N LYS A 101 -9.73 8.44 -16.88
CA LYS A 101 -11.17 8.26 -17.04
C LYS A 101 -11.68 7.08 -16.21
N ILE A 102 -11.01 5.93 -16.27
CA ILE A 102 -11.37 4.74 -15.48
C ILE A 102 -11.33 5.08 -13.98
N ILE A 103 -10.25 5.68 -13.50
CA ILE A 103 -10.11 6.08 -12.08
C ILE A 103 -11.23 7.02 -11.65
N LYS A 104 -11.54 8.04 -12.47
CA LYS A 104 -12.61 9.00 -12.17
C LYS A 104 -13.99 8.35 -12.06
N GLU A 105 -14.25 7.33 -12.87
CA GLU A 105 -15.53 6.62 -12.91
C GLU A 105 -15.65 5.63 -11.75
N GLU A 106 -14.59 4.83 -11.54
CA GLU A 106 -14.60 3.59 -10.76
C GLU A 106 -13.84 3.65 -9.42
N SER A 107 -13.29 4.81 -9.05
CA SER A 107 -12.52 5.00 -7.80
C SER A 107 -13.17 4.36 -6.58
N ILE A 108 -12.35 3.59 -5.84
CA ILE A 108 -12.71 2.99 -4.55
C ILE A 108 -13.21 4.05 -3.54
N PHE A 109 -12.55 5.21 -3.46
CA PHE A 109 -12.97 6.31 -2.57
C PHE A 109 -14.38 6.80 -2.91
N LYS A 110 -14.66 6.97 -4.20
CA LYS A 110 -15.96 7.41 -4.69
C LYS A 110 -17.05 6.37 -4.39
N LYS A 111 -16.74 5.08 -4.55
CA LYS A 111 -17.66 3.97 -4.23
C LYS A 111 -17.99 3.94 -2.74
N ILE A 112 -16.99 4.04 -1.87
CA ILE A 112 -17.16 4.05 -0.41
C ILE A 112 -17.91 5.30 0.07
N ASN A 113 -17.55 6.49 -0.43
CA ASN A 113 -18.23 7.74 -0.04
C ASN A 113 -19.71 7.75 -0.45
N LYS A 114 -20.07 7.12 -1.58
CA LYS A 114 -21.48 6.94 -2.00
C LYS A 114 -22.29 6.07 -1.04
N MET A 115 -21.64 5.24 -0.23
CA MET A 115 -22.28 4.45 0.83
C MET A 115 -22.52 5.27 2.12
N GLY A 116 -22.12 6.54 2.15
CA GLY A 116 -22.22 7.41 3.33
C GLY A 116 -21.07 7.24 4.33
N LEU A 117 -20.04 6.48 3.98
CA LEU A 117 -18.86 6.23 4.78
C LEU A 117 -17.79 7.30 4.54
N LYS A 118 -16.97 7.58 5.55
CA LYS A 118 -15.91 8.58 5.48
C LYS A 118 -14.60 7.95 5.01
N THR A 119 -14.02 8.48 3.95
CA THR A 119 -12.72 8.02 3.41
C THR A 119 -11.62 9.04 3.65
N HIS A 120 -10.38 8.56 3.79
CA HIS A 120 -9.20 9.40 3.94
C HIS A 120 -8.00 8.84 3.18
N PHE A 121 -7.25 9.72 2.52
CA PHE A 121 -5.92 9.43 2.00
C PHE A 121 -4.92 10.15 2.90
N ILE A 122 -4.25 9.39 3.78
CA ILE A 122 -3.53 9.97 4.93
C ILE A 122 -2.19 10.61 4.54
N ASN A 123 -1.72 10.36 3.32
CA ASN A 123 -0.47 10.91 2.82
C ASN A 123 -0.48 12.45 2.76
N THR A 124 0.63 13.04 3.18
CA THR A 124 0.90 14.48 3.11
C THR A 124 1.49 14.88 1.76
N TYR A 125 1.03 15.99 1.21
CA TYR A 125 1.65 16.69 0.09
C TYR A 125 2.41 17.93 0.57
N THR A 126 3.46 18.31 -0.15
CA THR A 126 4.08 19.62 0.03
C THR A 126 3.12 20.72 -0.44
N ASN A 127 3.22 21.90 0.16
CA ASN A 127 2.30 23.01 -0.11
C ASN A 127 2.24 23.41 -1.59
N ASP A 128 3.35 23.23 -2.31
CA ASP A 128 3.52 23.57 -3.72
C ASP A 128 3.21 22.42 -4.70
N TYR A 129 2.87 21.22 -4.21
CA TYR A 129 2.73 20.04 -5.05
C TYR A 129 1.69 20.24 -6.17
N PHE A 130 0.47 20.66 -5.80
CA PHE A 130 -0.64 20.82 -6.74
C PHE A 130 -0.46 22.03 -7.68
N GLU A 131 0.36 23.00 -7.30
CA GLU A 131 0.69 24.15 -8.16
C GLU A 131 1.72 23.76 -9.22
N LYS A 132 2.70 22.93 -8.85
CA LYS A 132 3.84 22.56 -9.71
C LYS A 132 3.58 21.32 -10.57
N THR A 133 2.66 20.47 -10.16
CA THR A 133 2.48 19.14 -10.76
C THR A 133 1.23 19.07 -11.60
N ARG A 134 1.39 18.76 -12.90
CA ARG A 134 0.26 18.54 -13.83
C ARG A 134 -0.17 17.07 -13.96
N TYR A 135 0.66 16.14 -13.49
CA TYR A 135 0.43 14.70 -13.58
C TYR A 135 0.39 14.08 -12.19
N HIS A 136 -0.67 13.37 -11.87
CA HIS A 136 -0.91 12.80 -10.54
C HIS A 136 -0.82 11.28 -10.59
N SER A 137 -0.39 10.65 -9.49
CA SER A 137 -0.39 9.19 -9.36
C SER A 137 -1.82 8.64 -9.39
N ALA A 138 -1.97 7.32 -9.58
CA ALA A 138 -3.28 6.69 -9.55
C ALA A 138 -3.95 6.82 -8.18
N THR A 139 -3.19 6.74 -7.08
CA THR A 139 -3.64 7.01 -5.70
C THR A 139 -4.20 8.43 -5.54
N THR A 140 -3.45 9.46 -5.95
CA THR A 140 -3.92 10.85 -5.92
C THR A 140 -5.21 11.02 -6.73
N LEU A 141 -5.25 10.48 -7.95
CA LEU A 141 -6.44 10.59 -8.82
C LEU A 141 -7.65 9.85 -8.25
N ALA A 142 -7.44 8.70 -7.61
CA ALA A 142 -8.51 7.94 -6.96
C ALA A 142 -9.09 8.73 -5.78
N ALA A 143 -8.24 9.33 -4.94
CA ALA A 143 -8.65 10.20 -3.83
C ALA A 143 -9.38 11.46 -4.33
N MET A 144 -8.88 12.12 -5.39
CA MET A 144 -9.56 13.25 -6.04
C MET A 144 -10.95 12.87 -6.54
N ALA A 145 -11.08 11.71 -7.19
CA ALA A 145 -12.36 11.22 -7.71
C ALA A 145 -13.39 10.94 -6.60
N GLY A 146 -12.92 10.64 -5.38
CA GLY A 146 -13.75 10.51 -4.19
C GLY A 146 -14.08 11.84 -3.50
N GLY A 147 -13.44 12.95 -3.88
CA GLY A 147 -13.59 14.23 -3.19
C GLY A 147 -12.87 14.28 -1.83
N VAL A 148 -11.80 13.50 -1.66
CA VAL A 148 -11.00 13.48 -0.43
C VAL A 148 -10.27 14.82 -0.26
N ARG A 149 -10.29 15.37 0.96
CA ARG A 149 -9.44 16.51 1.33
C ARG A 149 -8.00 16.02 1.52
N PHE A 150 -7.06 16.63 0.80
CA PHE A 150 -5.64 16.30 0.93
C PHE A 150 -4.98 16.98 2.11
N ASN A 151 -4.03 16.26 2.72
CA ASN A 151 -3.21 16.74 3.81
C ASN A 151 -2.04 17.55 3.29
N ASN A 152 -1.68 18.60 4.02
CA ASN A 152 -0.51 19.44 3.76
C ASN A 152 0.51 19.33 4.91
N VAL A 153 1.56 20.14 4.86
CA VAL A 153 2.62 20.14 5.87
C VAL A 153 2.11 20.57 7.26
N GLU A 154 1.05 21.37 7.34
CA GLU A 154 0.42 21.76 8.61
C GLU A 154 -0.29 20.57 9.27
N ASN A 155 -1.03 19.76 8.48
CA ASN A 155 -1.61 18.51 8.97
C ASN A 155 -0.53 17.51 9.42
N LEU A 156 0.64 17.55 8.79
CA LEU A 156 1.76 16.69 9.16
C LEU A 156 2.38 17.13 10.49
N LEU A 157 2.51 18.44 10.71
CA LEU A 157 2.93 19.06 11.97
C LEU A 157 1.96 18.77 13.11
N SER A 158 0.65 18.83 12.88
CA SER A 158 -0.37 18.55 13.90
C SER A 158 -0.55 17.04 14.19
N GLY A 159 0.09 16.17 13.41
CA GLY A 159 0.00 14.72 13.57
C GLY A 159 -1.27 14.08 12.99
N GLU A 160 -1.98 14.80 12.12
CA GLU A 160 -3.18 14.33 11.41
C GLU A 160 -2.85 13.50 10.15
N SER A 161 -1.61 13.58 9.67
CA SER A 161 -1.19 12.94 8.42
C SER A 161 0.19 12.28 8.51
N LEU A 162 0.53 11.50 7.48
CA LEU A 162 1.79 10.77 7.36
C LEU A 162 2.53 11.21 6.09
N TYR A 163 3.85 11.38 6.21
CA TYR A 163 4.69 11.42 5.03
C TYR A 163 5.05 10.00 4.58
N HIS A 164 5.25 9.81 3.28
CA HIS A 164 5.37 8.49 2.64
C HIS A 164 6.59 7.67 3.07
N ASP A 165 7.56 8.25 3.77
CA ASP A 165 8.75 7.58 4.30
C ASP A 165 8.63 7.24 5.80
N LEU A 166 7.43 7.42 6.39
CA LEU A 166 7.09 7.18 7.80
C LEU A 166 7.85 8.01 8.85
N THR A 167 8.94 8.67 8.47
CA THR A 167 9.84 9.38 9.39
C THR A 167 9.89 10.88 9.12
N GLN A 168 9.39 11.30 7.95
CA GLN A 168 9.45 12.65 7.39
C GLN A 168 10.90 13.11 7.10
N GLN A 169 11.87 12.19 7.18
CA GLN A 169 13.29 12.50 7.03
C GLN A 169 13.59 13.10 5.65
N ILE A 170 12.86 12.69 4.61
CA ILE A 170 12.98 13.27 3.27
C ILE A 170 12.58 14.74 3.24
N LEU A 171 11.52 15.15 3.95
CA LEU A 171 11.15 16.58 4.03
C LEU A 171 12.14 17.37 4.87
N ILE A 172 12.59 16.82 6.00
CA ILE A 172 13.62 17.45 6.84
C ILE A 172 14.90 17.70 6.00
N ASN A 173 15.33 16.71 5.22
CA ASN A 173 16.49 16.85 4.32
C ASN A 173 16.27 17.87 3.20
N LYS A 174 15.02 18.17 2.84
CA LYS A 174 14.64 19.24 1.90
C LYS A 174 14.53 20.62 2.57
N GLY A 175 14.82 20.74 3.86
CA GLY A 175 14.85 22.01 4.60
C GLY A 175 13.53 22.38 5.27
N TYR A 176 12.58 21.47 5.40
CA TYR A 176 11.36 21.71 6.18
C TYR A 176 11.67 21.62 7.69
N ASP A 177 11.16 22.59 8.46
CA ASP A 177 11.23 22.59 9.92
C ASP A 177 10.14 21.66 10.49
N LEU A 178 10.47 20.37 10.58
CA LEU A 178 9.58 19.31 11.06
C LEU A 178 10.24 18.55 12.21
N PRO A 179 9.46 18.13 13.22
CA PRO A 179 9.99 17.25 14.25
C PRO A 179 10.34 15.88 13.65
N LYS A 180 11.35 15.22 14.21
CA LYS A 180 11.62 13.81 13.90
C LYS A 180 10.43 12.97 14.34
N VAL A 181 10.03 12.01 13.51
CA VAL A 181 8.97 11.04 13.80
C VAL A 181 9.51 9.64 13.56
N THR A 182 9.14 8.73 14.44
CA THR A 182 9.45 7.31 14.35
C THR A 182 8.34 6.55 13.63
N PRO A 183 8.62 5.36 13.04
CA PRO A 183 7.57 4.49 12.50
C PRO A 183 6.47 4.17 13.53
N ARG A 184 6.84 4.03 14.81
CA ARG A 184 5.90 3.87 15.94
C ARG A 184 4.94 5.05 16.12
N GLU A 185 5.43 6.28 16.00
CA GLU A 185 4.59 7.49 16.08
C GLU A 185 3.68 7.60 14.85
N SER A 186 4.19 7.28 13.65
CA SER A 186 3.38 7.19 12.43
C SER A 186 2.25 6.16 12.55
N ALA A 187 2.52 4.99 13.14
CA ALA A 187 1.47 4.01 13.44
C ALA A 187 0.40 4.58 14.38
N SER A 188 0.81 5.38 15.37
CA SER A 188 -0.13 6.01 16.31
C SER A 188 -1.01 7.06 15.62
N ARG A 189 -0.47 7.82 14.67
CA ARG A 189 -1.23 8.78 13.85
C ARG A 189 -2.27 8.05 12.98
N LEU A 190 -1.90 6.96 12.32
CA LEU A 190 -2.84 6.16 11.53
C LEU A 190 -3.95 5.57 12.42
N VAL A 191 -3.60 4.98 13.57
CA VAL A 191 -4.60 4.47 14.54
C VAL A 191 -5.56 5.57 14.97
N ASN A 192 -5.08 6.80 15.20
CA ASN A 192 -5.96 7.91 15.56
C ASN A 192 -6.93 8.29 14.43
N ALA A 193 -6.51 8.24 13.17
CA ALA A 193 -7.38 8.52 12.03
C ALA A 193 -8.57 7.55 11.95
N THR A 194 -8.45 6.32 12.46
CA THR A 194 -9.57 5.34 12.47
C THR A 194 -10.77 5.80 13.31
N LYS A 195 -10.58 6.78 14.21
CA LYS A 195 -11.65 7.38 15.02
C LYS A 195 -12.60 8.23 14.17
N GLU A 196 -12.11 8.82 13.09
CA GLU A 196 -12.87 9.75 12.25
C GLU A 196 -13.29 9.15 10.91
N TYR A 197 -12.48 8.24 10.37
CA TYR A 197 -12.67 7.68 9.04
C TYR A 197 -13.01 6.20 9.09
N ASP A 198 -13.74 5.73 8.10
CA ASP A 198 -14.15 4.32 7.95
C ASP A 198 -13.20 3.58 7.00
N PHE A 199 -12.68 4.28 5.98
CA PHE A 199 -11.65 3.78 5.09
C PHE A 199 -10.44 4.72 5.08
N ILE A 200 -9.24 4.18 5.32
CA ILE A 200 -7.99 4.94 5.28
C ILE A 200 -7.04 4.25 4.32
N LEU A 201 -6.52 4.99 3.34
CA LEU A 201 -5.41 4.55 2.49
C LEU A 201 -4.13 5.28 2.92
N PHE A 202 -3.07 4.50 3.12
CA PHE A 202 -1.69 4.97 3.22
C PHE A 202 -0.86 4.37 2.08
N GLU A 203 -0.18 5.23 1.32
CA GLU A 203 0.75 4.85 0.27
C GLU A 203 2.20 5.00 0.76
N TYR A 204 3.00 3.96 0.57
CA TYR A 204 4.42 3.91 0.88
C TYR A 204 5.21 3.62 -0.39
N PHE A 205 5.83 4.64 -1.00
CA PHE A 205 6.57 4.46 -2.26
C PHE A 205 8.08 4.35 -2.09
N ARG A 206 8.57 4.37 -0.85
CA ARG A 206 10.02 4.40 -0.60
C ARG A 206 10.71 3.09 -1.02
N SER A 207 10.00 1.97 -0.94
CA SER A 207 10.46 0.64 -1.33
C SER A 207 10.85 0.57 -2.81
N ASP A 208 10.03 1.10 -3.71
CA ASP A 208 10.34 1.10 -5.14
C ASP A 208 11.58 1.96 -5.48
N ILE A 209 11.70 3.13 -4.83
CA ILE A 209 12.86 4.02 -5.01
C ILE A 209 14.17 3.30 -4.64
N VAL A 210 14.20 2.60 -3.50
CA VAL A 210 15.43 1.90 -3.05
C VAL A 210 15.68 0.63 -3.86
N GLY A 211 14.64 -0.08 -4.27
CA GLY A 211 14.75 -1.24 -5.16
C GLY A 211 15.43 -0.87 -6.48
N HIS A 212 15.03 0.22 -7.11
CA HIS A 212 15.69 0.75 -8.32
C HIS A 212 17.17 1.12 -8.13
N LYS A 213 17.58 1.47 -6.90
CA LYS A 213 18.99 1.75 -6.58
C LYS A 213 19.83 0.49 -6.35
N GLN A 214 19.19 -0.66 -6.06
CA GLN A 214 19.86 -1.90 -5.67
C GLN A 214 20.74 -1.76 -4.42
N ASP A 215 20.35 -0.87 -3.51
CA ASP A 215 21.07 -0.62 -2.28
C ASP A 215 20.52 -1.54 -1.18
N LEU A 216 21.26 -2.62 -0.87
CA LEU A 216 20.82 -3.61 0.13
C LEU A 216 20.71 -3.01 1.53
N GLU A 217 21.65 -2.15 1.93
CA GLU A 217 21.67 -1.56 3.27
C GLU A 217 20.50 -0.57 3.43
N GLU A 218 20.28 0.30 2.44
CA GLU A 218 19.14 1.22 2.42
C GLU A 218 17.81 0.45 2.36
N SER A 219 17.76 -0.68 1.64
CA SER A 219 16.57 -1.52 1.55
C SER A 219 16.27 -2.24 2.86
N ILE A 220 17.29 -2.73 3.58
CA ILE A 220 17.12 -3.33 4.91
C ILE A 220 16.49 -2.31 5.86
N GLN A 221 17.02 -1.08 5.93
CA GLN A 221 16.45 -0.03 6.78
C GLN A 221 14.99 0.28 6.42
N VAL A 222 14.67 0.36 5.13
CA VAL A 222 13.30 0.57 4.64
C VAL A 222 12.35 -0.54 5.10
N ILE A 223 12.79 -1.80 5.03
CA ILE A 223 11.99 -2.94 5.51
C ILE A 223 11.84 -2.92 7.03
N GLU A 224 12.88 -2.58 7.79
CA GLU A 224 12.82 -2.49 9.26
C GLU A 224 11.89 -1.36 9.73
N ASP A 225 11.91 -0.20 9.05
CA ASP A 225 10.99 0.91 9.34
C ASP A 225 9.53 0.51 9.08
N LEU A 226 9.28 -0.17 7.95
CA LEU A 226 7.96 -0.72 7.62
C LEU A 226 7.51 -1.77 8.65
N ASP A 227 8.41 -2.67 9.06
CA ASP A 227 8.12 -3.70 10.06
C ASP A 227 7.75 -3.09 11.41
N GLU A 228 8.52 -2.09 11.89
CA GLU A 228 8.22 -1.40 13.13
C GLU A 228 6.84 -0.72 13.07
N PHE A 229 6.51 -0.09 11.95
CA PHE A 229 5.20 0.52 11.72
C PHE A 229 4.08 -0.53 11.80
N LEU A 230 4.20 -1.65 11.08
CA LEU A 230 3.21 -2.74 11.08
C LEU A 230 3.05 -3.38 12.46
N LEU A 231 4.16 -3.63 13.17
CA LEU A 231 4.13 -4.17 14.53
C LEU A 231 3.38 -3.24 15.50
N ASN A 232 3.56 -1.92 15.35
CA ASN A 232 2.88 -0.95 16.21
C ASN A 232 1.41 -0.76 15.84
N LEU A 233 1.03 -0.85 14.56
CA LEU A 233 -0.38 -0.94 14.17
C LEU A 233 -1.01 -2.18 14.81
N PHE A 234 -0.31 -3.31 14.72
CA PHE A 234 -0.82 -4.57 15.25
C PHE A 234 -1.08 -4.56 16.76
N LYS A 235 -0.23 -3.88 17.52
CA LYS A 235 -0.39 -3.75 18.97
C LYS A 235 -1.52 -2.80 19.40
N ARG A 236 -2.05 -1.98 18.49
CA ARG A 236 -2.89 -0.81 18.83
C ARG A 236 -4.28 -0.85 18.23
N LEU A 237 -4.48 -1.58 17.14
CA LEU A 237 -5.79 -1.72 16.50
C LEU A 237 -6.64 -2.78 17.22
N ASP A 238 -7.95 -2.55 17.23
CA ASP A 238 -8.93 -3.56 17.63
C ASP A 238 -9.31 -4.42 16.42
N TRP A 239 -8.84 -5.66 16.41
CA TRP A 239 -9.00 -6.59 15.30
C TRP A 239 -10.40 -7.18 15.16
N ASN A 240 -11.27 -7.02 16.17
CA ASN A 240 -12.69 -7.39 16.08
C ASN A 240 -13.47 -6.39 15.21
N THR A 241 -12.93 -5.17 15.04
CA THR A 241 -13.62 -4.07 14.35
C THR A 241 -12.77 -3.45 13.23
N THR A 242 -11.58 -3.99 12.97
CA THR A 242 -10.65 -3.45 11.97
C THR A 242 -10.20 -4.53 11.01
N LEU A 243 -10.24 -4.22 9.72
CA LEU A 243 -9.57 -4.98 8.66
C LEU A 243 -8.38 -4.16 8.14
N LEU A 244 -7.18 -4.73 8.20
CA LEU A 244 -6.01 -4.19 7.52
C LEU A 244 -5.74 -4.99 6.25
N VAL A 245 -5.60 -4.28 5.13
CA VAL A 245 -5.23 -4.82 3.82
C VAL A 245 -3.87 -4.23 3.43
N LEU A 246 -2.83 -5.05 3.38
CA LEU A 246 -1.53 -4.68 2.84
C LEU A 246 -1.39 -5.26 1.44
N THR A 247 -0.96 -4.45 0.46
CA THR A 247 -0.73 -4.93 -0.90
C THR A 247 0.37 -4.15 -1.62
N SER A 248 0.79 -4.66 -2.78
CA SER A 248 1.58 -3.95 -3.78
C SER A 248 0.95 -4.09 -5.17
N ASP A 249 1.49 -3.38 -6.15
CA ASP A 249 1.11 -3.38 -7.57
C ASP A 249 2.14 -4.09 -8.45
N HIS A 250 3.38 -4.21 -8.00
CA HIS A 250 4.43 -5.00 -8.65
C HIS A 250 5.56 -5.35 -7.66
N GLY A 251 6.45 -6.26 -8.06
CA GLY A 251 7.69 -6.50 -7.33
C GLY A 251 8.83 -5.57 -7.76
N ASN A 252 9.75 -5.31 -6.84
CA ASN A 252 11.02 -4.61 -7.05
C ASN A 252 11.99 -4.91 -5.89
N ILE A 253 11.67 -4.43 -4.68
CA ILE A 253 12.58 -4.45 -3.53
C ILE A 253 12.99 -5.85 -3.09
N GLU A 254 12.20 -6.88 -3.38
CA GLU A 254 12.46 -8.27 -2.98
C GLU A 254 13.63 -8.93 -3.72
N ASP A 255 14.19 -8.25 -4.72
CA ASP A 255 15.34 -8.74 -5.48
C ASP A 255 16.26 -7.59 -5.92
N ILE A 256 17.22 -7.25 -5.05
CA ILE A 256 18.23 -6.21 -5.36
C ILE A 256 19.18 -6.60 -6.49
N SER A 257 19.13 -7.83 -7.02
CA SER A 257 19.92 -8.20 -8.20
C SER A 257 19.35 -7.63 -9.51
N SER A 258 18.09 -7.16 -9.47
CA SER A 258 17.41 -6.50 -10.58
C SER A 258 17.21 -5.01 -10.31
N LYS A 259 17.38 -4.17 -11.35
CA LYS A 259 16.96 -2.75 -11.30
C LYS A 259 15.52 -2.55 -11.77
N THR A 260 14.95 -3.54 -12.43
CA THR A 260 13.62 -3.47 -13.03
C THR A 260 12.61 -4.19 -12.17
N HIS A 261 11.33 -3.91 -12.39
CA HIS A 261 10.26 -4.65 -11.75
C HIS A 261 10.37 -6.15 -12.04
N THR A 262 9.84 -6.96 -11.14
CA THR A 262 9.81 -8.42 -11.29
C THR A 262 8.43 -8.90 -11.76
N LYS A 263 8.35 -10.17 -12.17
CA LYS A 263 7.07 -10.86 -12.40
C LYS A 263 6.59 -11.62 -11.16
N ASN A 264 7.19 -11.36 -10.00
CA ASN A 264 6.79 -12.03 -8.77
C ASN A 264 5.35 -11.64 -8.43
N ARG A 265 4.63 -12.58 -7.82
CA ARG A 265 3.36 -12.25 -7.18
C ARG A 265 3.62 -11.25 -6.05
N VAL A 266 2.65 -10.39 -5.80
CA VAL A 266 2.71 -9.40 -4.71
C VAL A 266 2.03 -9.94 -3.47
N PRO A 267 2.44 -9.55 -2.26
CA PRO A 267 1.76 -9.96 -1.04
C PRO A 267 0.44 -9.19 -0.92
N THR A 268 -0.69 -9.89 -0.88
CA THR A 268 -1.92 -9.34 -0.27
C THR A 268 -2.07 -9.95 1.10
N ILE A 269 -1.92 -9.16 2.16
CA ILE A 269 -2.06 -9.60 3.55
C ILE A 269 -3.33 -8.98 4.14
N LEU A 270 -4.21 -9.84 4.66
CA LEU A 270 -5.42 -9.48 5.38
C LEU A 270 -5.21 -9.74 6.87
N ILE A 271 -5.43 -8.74 7.72
CA ILE A 271 -5.35 -8.87 9.19
C ILE A 271 -6.68 -8.42 9.81
N GLY A 272 -7.25 -9.24 10.69
CA GLY A 272 -8.56 -9.03 11.31
C GLY A 272 -9.43 -10.31 11.28
N ASP A 273 -10.58 -10.27 11.94
CA ASP A 273 -11.42 -11.47 12.13
C ASP A 273 -12.16 -11.91 10.85
N PHE A 274 -12.35 -11.01 9.90
CA PHE A 274 -13.13 -11.26 8.67
C PHE A 274 -12.31 -11.85 7.50
N LYS A 275 -11.03 -12.14 7.72
CA LYS A 275 -10.07 -12.53 6.67
C LYS A 275 -10.44 -13.79 5.87
N GLU A 276 -11.05 -14.79 6.51
CA GLU A 276 -11.32 -16.10 5.89
C GLU A 276 -12.45 -16.09 4.86
N GLU A 277 -13.47 -15.23 5.05
CA GLU A 277 -14.56 -15.09 4.09
C GLU A 277 -14.10 -14.31 2.86
N ILE A 278 -13.27 -13.29 3.10
CA ILE A 278 -12.76 -12.35 2.11
C ILE A 278 -11.73 -13.00 1.16
N ARG A 279 -10.85 -13.87 1.68
CA ARG A 279 -9.72 -14.38 0.87
C ARG A 279 -10.14 -15.12 -0.40
N LYS A 280 -11.34 -15.71 -0.42
CA LYS A 280 -11.83 -16.54 -1.53
C LYS A 280 -12.08 -15.74 -2.81
N SER A 281 -12.12 -14.41 -2.72
CA SER A 281 -12.39 -13.54 -3.85
C SER A 281 -11.13 -12.88 -4.42
N ILE A 282 -9.91 -13.23 -3.99
CA ILE A 282 -8.68 -12.53 -4.39
C ILE A 282 -7.75 -13.45 -5.17
N PHE A 283 -7.46 -13.08 -6.41
CA PHE A 283 -6.54 -13.76 -7.32
C PHE A 283 -5.54 -12.78 -7.93
N ASP A 284 -6.01 -11.62 -8.37
CA ASP A 284 -5.21 -10.57 -8.98
C ASP A 284 -5.55 -9.17 -8.43
N LEU A 285 -4.86 -8.13 -8.91
CA LEU A 285 -5.03 -6.78 -8.38
C LEU A 285 -6.45 -6.21 -8.56
N THR A 286 -7.23 -6.72 -9.53
CA THR A 286 -8.58 -6.24 -9.82
C THR A 286 -9.60 -6.63 -8.75
N ASP A 287 -9.27 -7.62 -7.93
CA ASP A 287 -10.16 -8.10 -6.89
C ASP A 287 -10.18 -7.18 -5.65
N LEU A 288 -9.15 -6.35 -5.45
CA LEU A 288 -8.94 -5.61 -4.20
C LEU A 288 -9.98 -4.52 -3.95
N ALA A 289 -10.25 -3.65 -4.91
CA ALA A 289 -11.26 -2.59 -4.73
C ALA A 289 -12.69 -3.15 -4.55
N PRO A 290 -13.18 -4.09 -5.38
CA PRO A 290 -14.47 -4.73 -5.16
C PRO A 290 -14.55 -5.40 -3.77
N MET A 291 -13.53 -6.16 -3.40
CA MET A 291 -13.46 -6.84 -2.11
C MET A 291 -13.58 -5.87 -0.93
N ILE A 292 -12.85 -4.76 -0.95
CA ILE A 292 -12.90 -3.75 0.12
C ILE A 292 -14.28 -3.09 0.18
N VAL A 293 -14.87 -2.76 -0.97
CA VAL A 293 -16.20 -2.14 -1.02
C VAL A 293 -17.28 -3.09 -0.49
N ASP A 294 -17.20 -4.38 -0.84
CA ASP A 294 -18.17 -5.38 -0.39
C ASP A 294 -17.99 -5.77 1.09
N SER A 295 -16.78 -5.64 1.62
CA SER A 295 -16.48 -5.83 3.05
C SER A 295 -17.29 -4.88 3.94
N PHE A 296 -17.55 -3.64 3.49
CA PHE A 296 -18.41 -2.70 4.23
C PHE A 296 -19.91 -3.04 4.21
N LYS A 297 -20.35 -3.95 3.33
CA LYS A 297 -21.76 -4.38 3.24
C LYS A 297 -22.04 -5.63 4.07
N SER A 298 -21.00 -6.43 4.30
CA SER A 298 -21.11 -7.80 4.82
C SER A 298 -20.76 -7.92 6.31
N MET A 299 -20.29 -6.82 6.92
CA MET A 299 -19.88 -6.72 8.33
C MET A 299 -20.73 -5.69 9.08
#